data_AF-A0A2T4WFM6-F1
#
_entry.id   AF-A0A2T4WFM6-F1
#
_cell.length_a   1.000
_cell.length_b   1.000
_cell.length_c   1.000
_cell.angle_alpha   90.00
_cell.angle_beta   90.00
_cell.angle_gamma   90.00
#
_symmetry.space_group_name_H-M   'P 1'
#
loop_
_entity.id
_entity.type
_entity.pdbx_description
1 polymer ?
#
loop_
_entity_poly.entity_id
_entity_poly.type
_entity_poly.pdbx_seq_one_letter_code
_entity_poly.pdbx_strand_id
1 'polypeptide(L)' 'MKTEIKIFSPATVANVACGFDVLGFCLDYKGDEMVIRKTDK' A
#
# COMPACT_ATOMS: atom_id res chain seq x y z
N MET A 1 -18.36 -8.45 -18.02
CA MET A 1 -16.93 -8.23 -17.66
C MET A 1 -16.86 -8.05 -16.15
N LYS A 2 -15.96 -8.74 -15.45
CA LYS A 2 -15.72 -8.47 -14.03
C LYS A 2 -15.00 -7.13 -13.92
N THR A 3 -15.62 -6.17 -13.24
CA THR A 3 -14.98 -4.87 -12.97
C THR A 3 -14.04 -5.06 -11.78
N GLU A 4 -12.76 -5.27 -12.06
CA GLU A 4 -11.72 -5.48 -11.05
C GLU A 4 -10.47 -4.64 -11.32
N ILE A 5 -9.73 -4.31 -10.25
CA ILE A 5 -8.45 -3.60 -10.29
C ILE A 5 -7.48 -4.36 -9.39
N LYS A 6 -6.27 -4.62 -9.90
CA LYS A 6 -5.14 -5.15 -9.13
C LYS A 6 -4.15 -4.03 -8.82
N ILE A 7 -3.74 -3.92 -7.56
CA ILE A 7 -2.74 -2.94 -7.09
C ILE A 7 -1.69 -3.62 -6.22
N PHE A 8 -0.51 -3.01 -6.17
CA PHE A 8 0.53 -3.31 -5.20
C PHE A 8 0.69 -2.10 -4.27
N SER A 9 0.68 -2.34 -2.96
CA SER A 9 0.88 -1.30 -1.93
C SER A 9 2.19 -1.56 -1.18
N PRO A 10 3.22 -0.71 -1.32
CA PRO A 10 4.50 -0.94 -0.67
C PRO A 10 4.40 -0.80 0.85
N ALA A 11 5.19 -1.60 1.57
CA ALA A 11 5.41 -1.47 3.00
C ALA A 11 6.18 -0.16 3.29
N THR A 12 5.96 0.41 4.46
CA THR A 12 6.60 1.67 4.87
C THR A 12 7.29 1.56 6.22
N VAL A 13 8.31 2.38 6.42
CA VAL A 13 8.95 2.62 7.71
C VAL A 13 8.64 4.06 8.12
N ALA A 14 8.11 4.26 9.32
CA ALA A 14 7.79 5.57 9.89
C ALA A 14 8.77 5.95 11.03
N ASN A 15 8.68 7.20 11.50
CA ASN A 15 9.42 7.72 12.66
C ASN A 15 10.94 7.59 12.53
N VAL A 16 11.46 7.89 11.34
CA VAL A 16 12.89 7.71 11.06
C VAL A 16 13.73 8.80 11.71
N ALA A 17 14.74 8.36 12.47
CA ALA A 17 15.66 9.22 13.22
C ALA A 17 14.93 10.23 14.13
N CYS A 18 15.19 11.53 13.98
CA CYS A 18 14.50 12.58 14.75
C CYS A 18 13.11 12.93 14.20
N GLY A 19 12.70 12.36 13.07
CA GLY A 19 11.46 12.69 12.37
C GLY A 19 10.22 11.99 12.91
N PHE A 20 9.98 12.09 14.22
CA PHE A 20 8.78 11.54 14.87
C PHE A 20 7.50 12.13 14.23
N ASP A 21 6.60 11.26 13.80
CA ASP A 21 5.32 11.53 13.14
C ASP A 21 5.38 12.39 11.86
N VAL A 22 6.56 12.62 11.28
CA VAL A 22 6.72 13.42 10.05
C VAL A 22 7.51 12.73 8.93
N LEU A 23 8.43 11.81 9.25
CA LEU A 23 9.22 11.11 8.24
C LEU A 23 8.73 9.68 8.04
N GLY A 24 8.60 9.27 6.78
CA GLY A 24 8.37 7.88 6.38
C GLY A 24 8.87 7.57 4.97
N PHE A 25 9.28 6.33 4.74
CA PHE A 25 9.83 5.86 3.46
C PHE A 25 9.17 4.54 3.04
N CYS A 26 8.95 4.38 1.73
CA CYS A 26 8.46 3.12 1.15
C CYS A 26 9.61 2.15 0.87
N LEU A 27 9.28 0.85 0.89
CA LEU A 27 10.19 -0.24 0.51
C LEU A 27 9.81 -0.77 -0.88
N ASP A 28 10.78 -0.91 -1.77
CA ASP A 28 10.52 -1.22 -3.19
C ASP A 28 9.89 -2.60 -3.43
N TYR A 29 10.29 -3.63 -2.67
CA TYR A 29 9.94 -5.03 -2.97
C TYR A 29 9.11 -5.71 -1.88
N LYS A 30 8.67 -4.98 -0.85
CA LYS A 30 7.86 -5.51 0.25
C LYS A 30 6.57 -4.75 0.30
N GLY A 31 5.45 -5.44 0.46
CA GLY A 31 4.13 -4.85 0.42
C GLY A 31 3.06 -5.88 0.15
N ASP A 32 1.84 -5.39 -0.02
CA ASP A 32 0.64 -6.20 -0.24
C ASP A 32 0.20 -6.15 -1.71
N GLU A 33 -0.16 -7.30 -2.26
CA GLU A 33 -0.91 -7.39 -3.51
C GLU A 33 -2.40 -7.46 -3.20
N MET A 34 -3.17 -6.52 -3.75
CA MET A 34 -4.61 -6.45 -3.54
C MET A 34 -5.36 -6.53 -4.85
N VAL A 35 -6.46 -7.29 -4.86
CA VAL A 35 -7.41 -7.36 -5.98
C VAL A 35 -8.76 -6.90 -5.48
N ILE A 36 -9.20 -5.76 -5.97
CA ILE A 36 -10.51 -5.18 -5.64
C ILE A 36 -11.50 -5.52 -6.75
N ARG A 37 -12.68 -6.02 -6.37
CA ARG A 37 -13.76 -6.35 -7.30
C ARG A 37 -15.01 -5.58 -6.93
N LYS A 38 -15.67 -4.99 -7.92
CA LYS A 38 -17.01 -4.44 -7.72
C LYS A 38 -17.99 -5.60 -7.53
N THR A 39 -18.64 -5.65 -6.37
CA THR A 39 -19.75 -6.59 -6.13
C THR A 39 -21.04 -5.98 -6.66
N ASP A 40 -21.94 -6.82 -7.16
CA ASP A 40 -23.33 -6.44 -7.31
C ASP A 40 -23.93 -6.29 -5.90
N LYS A 41 -24.94 -5.43 -5.76
CA LYS A 41 -25.62 -5.23 -4.47
C LYS A 41 -26.38 -6.47 -4.04
#